data_AF-A0A3L6G091-F1
#
_entry.id   AF-A0A3L6G091-F1
#
_cell.length_a   1.000
_cell.length_b   1.000
_cell.length_c   1.000
_cell.angle_alpha   90.00
_cell.angle_beta   90.00
_cell.angle_gamma   90.00
#
_symmetry.space_group_name_H-M   'P 1'
#
loop_
_entity.id
_entity.type
_entity.pdbx_description
1 polymer ?
#
loop_
_entity_poly.entity_id
_entity_poly.type
_entity_poly.pdbx_seq_one_letter_code
_entity_poly.pdbx_strand_id
1 'polypeptide(L)'
;MSTTEPLLSAGAAKKKGGKGRRVGIDEALSAHAGAFGRWQLRHFVAVSAAWALEALHTMVIIFADREPATLPVPCAAAGREWAGGGGSGAAASTVVEWGLVCGQRYKVGLAQAVFFAGCMIGAGVFGHLSDSFLGRKGALQVVCVLNAAFGLLTALSPNYWAYAALRLLTGFSAGSVGVLAFVLATEPVGPARRGAAGMSTFYFFSGGIAALAAVAALFQGSWRALYAVTSLPSLVFAVAVVPFFVSESPRWYLVRRRPDDALRVIRAIAATNGRAVPEDLRLKLDDEEPGNKDVGGSTASSGSIVDVFRSPTTRVRLVLSVLINLLSSVVYYGLSLNVVNLKTNLYVTVVVNSLAEMPAYLLTALLLDHFGRKPLAIGTMLLSGVFCIAGSLVPGAGIMRFVMSSSR
;
A
#
# COMPACT_ATOMS: atom_id res chain seq x y z
N MET A 1 24.39 41.39 48.13
CA MET A 1 25.84 41.12 48.14
C MET A 1 26.17 40.32 46.89
N SER A 2 26.99 40.91 46.02
CA SER A 2 27.82 40.34 44.94
C SER A 2 27.49 38.94 44.39
N THR A 3 27.32 38.83 43.07
CA THR A 3 28.23 38.09 42.15
C THR A 3 27.63 38.05 40.73
N THR A 4 28.14 38.89 39.82
CA THR A 4 29.05 38.57 38.69
C THR A 4 28.33 38.38 37.34
N GLU A 5 28.12 39.50 36.66
CA GLU A 5 28.19 39.56 35.19
C GLU A 5 29.66 39.74 34.77
N PRO A 6 30.09 39.13 33.65
CA PRO A 6 31.10 39.76 32.82
C PRO A 6 30.65 39.87 31.36
N LEU A 7 30.43 41.13 30.95
CA LEU A 7 30.99 41.79 29.76
C LEU A 7 31.14 40.93 28.49
N LEU A 8 30.13 41.03 27.62
CA LEU A 8 30.26 40.78 26.19
C LEU A 8 31.24 41.80 25.58
N SER A 9 32.46 41.36 25.30
CA SER A 9 33.43 42.09 24.47
C SER A 9 32.88 42.27 23.06
N ALA A 10 32.67 43.52 22.68
CA ALA A 10 32.53 43.96 21.32
C ALA A 10 33.89 43.87 20.61
N GLY A 11 33.92 43.30 19.40
CA GLY A 11 35.06 43.44 18.49
C GLY A 11 35.72 42.15 18.05
N ALA A 12 34.99 41.30 17.33
CA ALA A 12 35.60 40.45 16.31
C ALA A 12 34.64 40.35 15.13
N ALA A 13 34.67 41.36 14.28
CA ALA A 13 34.09 41.33 12.94
C ALA A 13 34.77 40.23 12.13
N LYS A 14 34.33 38.99 12.33
CA LYS A 14 34.66 37.88 11.44
C LYS A 14 33.80 38.08 10.19
N LYS A 15 34.42 38.57 9.12
CA LYS A 15 33.89 38.52 7.75
C LYS A 15 33.27 37.14 7.50
N LYS A 16 31.95 37.01 7.65
CA LYS A 16 31.20 35.85 7.17
C LYS A 16 31.11 36.00 5.66
N GLY A 17 32.07 35.43 4.95
CA GLY A 17 31.86 35.04 3.55
C GLY A 17 30.59 34.21 3.48
N GLY A 18 29.71 34.52 2.54
CA GLY A 18 28.37 33.95 2.40
C GLY A 18 28.38 32.42 2.41
N LYS A 19 28.10 31.83 3.57
CA LYS A 19 27.71 30.43 3.71
C LYS A 19 26.22 30.42 4.00
N GLY A 20 25.43 30.17 2.97
CA GLY A 20 23.98 30.03 3.05
C GLY A 20 23.54 29.07 4.15
N ARG A 21 22.38 29.36 4.76
CA ARG A 21 21.85 28.62 5.92
C ARG A 21 21.59 27.15 5.53
N ARG A 22 22.29 26.21 6.18
CA ARG A 22 22.12 24.76 5.94
C ARG A 22 21.03 24.18 6.84
N VAL A 23 19.98 23.62 6.22
CA VAL A 23 18.75 23.20 6.91
C VAL A 23 18.41 21.74 6.57
N GLY A 24 17.89 20.97 7.55
CA GLY A 24 17.42 19.59 7.32
C GLY A 24 16.10 19.56 6.54
N ILE A 25 15.81 18.46 5.84
CA ILE A 25 14.63 18.39 4.94
C ILE A 25 13.30 18.64 5.66
N ASP A 26 13.14 18.15 6.88
CA ASP A 26 11.91 18.34 7.66
C ASP A 26 11.75 19.80 8.13
N GLU A 27 12.86 20.50 8.41
CA GLU A 27 12.87 21.94 8.70
C GLU A 27 12.62 22.77 7.42
N ALA A 28 13.18 22.36 6.28
CA ALA A 28 12.92 23.01 5.00
C ALA A 28 11.44 22.90 4.59
N LEU A 29 10.84 21.72 4.73
CA LEU A 29 9.42 21.48 4.43
C LEU A 29 8.50 22.23 5.40
N SER A 30 8.75 22.17 6.70
CA SER A 30 7.89 22.83 7.70
C SER A 30 8.01 24.36 7.69
N ALA A 31 9.23 24.89 7.64
CA ALA A 31 9.45 26.34 7.73
C ALA A 31 9.18 27.06 6.41
N HIS A 32 9.53 26.47 5.26
CA HIS A 32 9.50 27.20 3.98
C HIS A 32 8.42 26.69 3.01
N ALA A 33 8.14 25.39 2.97
CA ALA A 33 7.13 24.83 2.06
C ALA A 33 5.71 24.79 2.65
N GLY A 34 5.59 24.75 3.98
CA GLY A 34 4.33 24.54 4.70
C GLY A 34 4.05 23.05 4.97
N ALA A 35 3.34 22.76 6.07
CA ALA A 35 3.13 21.38 6.50
C ALA A 35 2.23 20.56 5.56
N PHE A 36 1.20 21.19 4.96
CA PHE A 36 0.28 20.59 3.99
C PHE A 36 -0.51 21.66 3.20
N GLY A 37 0.04 22.14 2.09
CA GLY A 37 -0.57 23.13 1.19
C GLY A 37 -1.24 22.52 -0.04
N ARG A 38 -1.67 23.37 -0.99
CA ARG A 38 -2.42 22.97 -2.19
C ARG A 38 -1.62 22.03 -3.10
N TRP A 39 -0.32 22.24 -3.21
CA TRP A 39 0.55 21.35 -3.99
C TRP A 39 0.61 19.96 -3.35
N GLN A 40 0.84 19.90 -2.03
CA GLN A 40 0.93 18.64 -1.29
C GLN A 40 -0.39 17.89 -1.35
N LEU A 41 -1.54 18.56 -1.25
CA LEU A 41 -2.85 17.94 -1.42
C LEU A 41 -3.03 17.35 -2.83
N ARG A 42 -2.70 18.10 -3.89
CA ARG A 42 -2.83 17.61 -5.28
C ARG A 42 -1.94 16.41 -5.54
N HIS A 43 -0.68 16.49 -5.12
CA HIS A 43 0.28 15.40 -5.23
C HIS A 43 -0.16 14.19 -4.40
N PHE A 44 -0.60 14.41 -3.17
CA PHE A 44 -1.13 13.37 -2.28
C PHE A 44 -2.32 12.63 -2.90
N VAL A 45 -3.32 13.34 -3.43
CA VAL A 45 -4.49 12.73 -4.08
C VAL A 45 -4.07 11.96 -5.34
N ALA A 46 -3.22 12.55 -6.18
CA ALA A 46 -2.74 11.91 -7.40
C ALA A 46 -1.97 10.61 -7.10
N VAL A 47 -1.08 10.60 -6.11
CA VAL A 47 -0.32 9.40 -5.74
C VAL A 47 -1.21 8.39 -5.02
N SER A 48 -2.09 8.85 -4.13
CA SER A 48 -2.96 7.96 -3.34
C SER A 48 -4.01 7.25 -4.18
N ALA A 49 -4.39 7.78 -5.34
CA ALA A 49 -5.25 7.08 -6.29
C ALA A 49 -4.66 5.71 -6.73
N ALA A 50 -3.34 5.52 -6.64
CA ALA A 50 -2.72 4.22 -6.88
C ALA A 50 -3.19 3.11 -5.91
N TRP A 51 -3.56 3.47 -4.67
CA TRP A 51 -4.14 2.51 -3.71
C TRP A 51 -5.49 1.97 -4.18
N ALA A 52 -6.29 2.80 -4.86
CA ALA A 52 -7.55 2.31 -5.44
C ALA A 52 -7.27 1.24 -6.51
N LEU A 53 -6.22 1.43 -7.32
CA LEU A 53 -5.82 0.50 -8.37
C LEU A 53 -5.31 -0.82 -7.79
N GLU A 54 -4.52 -0.76 -6.72
CA GLU A 54 -4.09 -1.94 -5.96
C GLU A 54 -5.29 -2.71 -5.43
N ALA A 55 -6.28 -2.02 -4.86
CA ALA A 55 -7.51 -2.64 -4.38
C ALA A 55 -8.25 -3.38 -5.49
N LEU A 56 -8.40 -2.76 -6.68
CA LEU A 56 -9.02 -3.40 -7.85
C LEU A 56 -8.33 -4.75 -8.17
N HIS A 57 -7.00 -4.80 -8.24
CA HIS A 57 -6.27 -6.01 -8.66
C HIS A 57 -6.16 -7.08 -7.58
N THR A 58 -6.14 -6.65 -6.31
CA THR A 58 -6.06 -7.55 -5.15
C THR A 58 -7.41 -8.21 -4.90
N MET A 59 -8.49 -7.43 -4.93
CA MET A 59 -9.83 -7.89 -4.51
C MET A 59 -10.70 -8.40 -5.66
N VAL A 60 -10.32 -8.22 -6.94
CA VAL A 60 -11.09 -8.73 -8.09
C VAL A 60 -11.39 -10.24 -7.99
N ILE A 61 -10.50 -11.00 -7.35
CA ILE A 61 -10.67 -12.44 -7.14
C ILE A 61 -11.94 -12.80 -6.35
N ILE A 62 -12.38 -11.92 -5.44
CA ILE A 62 -13.63 -12.10 -4.67
C ILE A 62 -14.83 -12.26 -5.61
N PHE A 63 -14.83 -11.55 -6.74
CA PHE A 63 -15.91 -11.59 -7.72
C PHE A 63 -15.63 -12.56 -8.87
N ALA A 64 -14.37 -12.69 -9.28
CA ALA A 64 -13.96 -13.59 -10.37
C ALA A 64 -14.09 -15.07 -10.00
N ASP A 65 -13.82 -15.42 -8.72
CA ASP A 65 -13.84 -16.80 -8.23
C ASP A 65 -15.15 -17.14 -7.49
N ARG A 66 -16.25 -16.45 -7.82
CA ARG A 66 -17.56 -16.70 -7.20
C ARG A 66 -18.06 -18.12 -7.46
N GLU A 67 -18.50 -18.79 -6.41
CA GLU A 67 -19.16 -20.10 -6.49
C GLU A 67 -20.61 -19.95 -6.97
N PRO A 68 -21.12 -20.86 -7.82
CA PRO A 68 -22.53 -20.86 -8.21
C PRO A 68 -23.43 -21.19 -7.01
N ALA A 69 -24.58 -20.53 -6.90
CA ALA A 69 -25.51 -20.68 -5.78
C ALA A 69 -26.13 -22.09 -5.68
N THR A 70 -26.21 -22.80 -6.80
CA THR A 70 -26.62 -24.20 -6.87
C THR A 70 -25.59 -24.96 -7.70
N LEU A 71 -25.04 -26.04 -7.14
CA LEU A 71 -24.26 -27.00 -7.92
C LEU A 71 -25.26 -27.79 -8.77
N PRO A 72 -25.22 -27.71 -10.12
CA PRO A 72 -26.14 -28.46 -10.97
C PRO A 72 -25.95 -29.99 -10.88
N VAL A 73 -24.83 -30.47 -10.32
CA VAL A 73 -24.50 -31.89 -10.26
C VAL A 73 -23.91 -32.24 -8.88
N PRO A 74 -24.31 -33.35 -8.23
CA PRO A 74 -23.67 -33.84 -7.01
C PRO A 74 -22.18 -34.10 -7.22
N CYS A 75 -21.34 -33.82 -6.21
CA CYS A 75 -19.88 -33.98 -6.29
C CYS A 75 -19.41 -35.39 -6.71
N ALA A 76 -20.26 -36.41 -6.56
CA ALA A 76 -19.98 -37.79 -7.01
C ALA A 76 -19.97 -37.95 -8.55
N ALA A 77 -20.69 -37.10 -9.30
CA ALA A 77 -20.79 -37.14 -10.76
C ALA A 77 -19.96 -36.03 -11.45
N ALA A 78 -19.60 -34.97 -10.72
CA ALA A 78 -18.88 -33.80 -11.24
C ALA A 78 -17.47 -34.09 -11.79
N GLY A 79 -16.84 -35.21 -11.40
CA GLY A 79 -15.48 -35.57 -11.83
C GLY A 79 -15.30 -35.90 -13.31
N ARG A 80 -16.39 -36.09 -14.07
CA ARG A 80 -16.34 -36.42 -15.51
C ARG A 80 -17.10 -35.45 -16.43
N GLU A 81 -18.19 -34.82 -15.98
CA GLU A 81 -19.04 -33.97 -16.84
C GLU A 81 -18.59 -32.51 -16.95
N TRP A 82 -17.87 -31.97 -15.96
CA TRP A 82 -17.43 -30.56 -15.99
C TRP A 82 -16.21 -30.30 -16.87
N ALA A 83 -15.56 -31.34 -17.38
CA ALA A 83 -14.42 -31.22 -18.28
C ALA A 83 -14.81 -30.75 -19.71
N GLY A 84 -16.10 -30.66 -20.03
CA GLY A 84 -16.62 -30.13 -21.30
C GLY A 84 -17.43 -28.84 -21.09
N GLY A 85 -16.78 -27.69 -21.24
CA GLY A 85 -17.36 -26.35 -21.06
C GLY A 85 -18.44 -25.98 -22.09
N GLY A 86 -19.66 -26.49 -21.93
CA GLY A 86 -20.79 -26.25 -22.84
C GLY A 86 -22.00 -25.53 -22.25
N GLY A 87 -21.94 -25.02 -21.03
CA GLY A 87 -23.05 -24.28 -20.42
C GLY A 87 -22.98 -22.78 -20.72
N SER A 88 -24.10 -22.12 -21.00
CA SER A 88 -24.23 -20.67 -21.23
C SER A 88 -23.75 -19.76 -20.08
N GLY A 89 -23.34 -20.34 -18.94
CA GLY A 89 -22.70 -19.66 -17.80
C GLY A 89 -21.20 -19.96 -17.63
N ALA A 90 -20.55 -20.68 -18.55
CA ALA A 90 -19.16 -21.12 -18.41
C ALA A 90 -18.16 -19.96 -18.26
N ALA A 91 -18.42 -18.81 -18.88
CA ALA A 91 -17.54 -17.64 -18.80
C ALA A 91 -17.77 -16.76 -17.55
N ALA A 92 -18.73 -17.10 -16.70
CA ALA A 92 -19.23 -16.18 -15.67
C ALA A 92 -18.36 -16.13 -14.40
N SER A 93 -17.61 -17.20 -14.10
CA SER A 93 -16.59 -17.23 -13.05
C SER A 93 -15.49 -18.25 -13.37
N THR A 94 -14.29 -18.04 -12.84
CA THR A 94 -13.14 -18.96 -13.00
C THR A 94 -13.45 -20.36 -12.44
N VAL A 95 -14.24 -20.39 -11.35
CA VAL A 95 -14.71 -21.62 -10.70
C VAL A 95 -15.61 -22.42 -11.63
N VAL A 96 -16.51 -21.73 -12.34
CA VAL A 96 -17.43 -22.39 -13.27
C VAL A 96 -16.68 -22.89 -14.51
N GLU A 97 -15.79 -22.06 -15.05
CA GLU A 97 -15.07 -22.38 -16.29
C GLU A 97 -14.11 -23.56 -16.16
N TRP A 98 -13.36 -23.62 -15.06
CA TRP A 98 -12.35 -24.67 -14.84
C TRP A 98 -12.82 -25.77 -13.89
N GLY A 99 -14.10 -25.77 -13.50
CA GLY A 99 -14.69 -26.78 -12.62
C GLY A 99 -13.97 -26.89 -11.28
N LEU A 100 -13.68 -25.77 -10.62
CA LEU A 100 -12.93 -25.70 -9.35
C LEU A 100 -13.82 -26.03 -8.13
N VAL A 101 -14.70 -27.02 -8.27
CA VAL A 101 -15.65 -27.46 -7.24
C VAL A 101 -15.22 -28.80 -6.64
N CYS A 102 -15.81 -29.17 -5.49
CA CYS A 102 -15.57 -30.46 -4.83
C CYS A 102 -14.07 -30.71 -4.53
N GLY A 103 -13.49 -31.81 -5.03
CA GLY A 103 -12.07 -32.15 -4.81
C GLY A 103 -11.05 -31.16 -5.41
N GLN A 104 -11.49 -30.24 -6.28
CA GLN A 104 -10.64 -29.21 -6.89
C GLN A 104 -10.77 -27.84 -6.21
N ARG A 105 -11.58 -27.69 -5.13
CA ARG A 105 -11.80 -26.42 -4.43
C ARG A 105 -10.51 -25.76 -3.91
N TYR A 106 -9.51 -26.57 -3.56
CA TYR A 106 -8.21 -26.06 -3.09
C TYR A 106 -7.51 -25.17 -4.13
N LYS A 107 -7.80 -25.33 -5.43
CA LYS A 107 -7.21 -24.54 -6.51
C LYS A 107 -7.59 -23.06 -6.48
N VAL A 108 -8.77 -22.72 -5.94
CA VAL A 108 -9.16 -21.32 -5.71
C VAL A 108 -8.22 -20.70 -4.68
N GLY A 109 -8.04 -21.37 -3.54
CA GLY A 109 -7.10 -20.95 -2.51
C GLY A 109 -5.64 -20.93 -3.00
N LEU A 110 -5.25 -21.86 -3.87
CA LEU A 110 -3.92 -21.91 -4.46
C LEU A 110 -3.64 -20.69 -5.35
N ALA A 111 -4.57 -20.32 -6.24
CA ALA A 111 -4.41 -19.15 -7.11
C ALA A 111 -4.26 -17.86 -6.29
N GLN A 112 -4.97 -17.78 -5.18
CA GLN A 112 -4.85 -16.67 -4.23
C GLN A 112 -3.53 -16.68 -3.45
N ALA A 113 -3.09 -17.84 -2.96
CA ALA A 113 -1.81 -17.96 -2.27
C ALA A 113 -0.63 -17.60 -3.19
N VAL A 114 -0.69 -18.03 -4.45
CA VAL A 114 0.29 -17.71 -5.48
C VAL A 114 0.32 -16.20 -5.77
N PHE A 115 -0.84 -15.52 -5.80
CA PHE A 115 -0.89 -14.07 -5.91
C PHE A 115 -0.16 -13.36 -4.75
N PHE A 116 -0.44 -13.73 -3.49
CA PHE A 116 0.23 -13.12 -2.34
C PHE A 116 1.71 -13.48 -2.24
N ALA A 117 2.12 -14.68 -2.67
CA ALA A 117 3.53 -15.03 -2.83
C ALA A 117 4.21 -14.10 -3.84
N GLY A 118 3.53 -13.78 -4.94
CA GLY A 118 3.94 -12.74 -5.88
C GLY A 118 4.15 -11.40 -5.20
N CYS A 119 3.15 -10.92 -4.43
CA CYS A 119 3.23 -9.66 -3.69
C CYS A 119 4.46 -9.59 -2.78
N MET A 120 4.79 -10.68 -2.09
CA MET A 120 5.97 -10.76 -1.21
C MET A 120 7.28 -10.57 -2.00
N ILE A 121 7.44 -11.28 -3.12
CA ILE A 121 8.63 -11.16 -3.96
C ILE A 121 8.70 -9.76 -4.58
N GLY A 122 7.55 -9.25 -5.04
CA GLY A 122 7.40 -7.92 -5.64
C GLY A 122 7.82 -6.80 -4.70
N ALA A 123 7.32 -6.81 -3.48
CA ALA A 123 7.59 -5.77 -2.48
C ALA A 123 9.09 -5.66 -2.18
N GLY A 124 9.82 -6.78 -2.14
CA GLY A 124 11.28 -6.78 -1.97
C GLY A 124 12.01 -6.20 -3.17
N VAL A 125 11.69 -6.68 -4.39
CA VAL A 125 12.37 -6.26 -5.63
C VAL A 125 12.11 -4.78 -5.93
N PHE A 126 10.84 -4.37 -6.00
CA PHE A 126 10.47 -3.00 -6.33
C PHE A 126 10.73 -2.02 -5.19
N GLY A 127 10.70 -2.49 -3.93
CA GLY A 127 11.18 -1.73 -2.78
C GLY A 127 12.63 -1.32 -2.99
N HIS A 128 13.54 -2.30 -3.13
CA HIS A 128 14.97 -2.02 -3.39
C HIS A 128 15.17 -1.15 -4.64
N LEU A 129 14.44 -1.42 -5.70
CA LEU A 129 14.53 -0.70 -6.96
C LEU A 129 14.15 0.78 -6.84
N SER A 130 13.15 1.07 -5.99
CA SER A 130 12.65 2.42 -5.73
C SER A 130 13.57 3.26 -4.85
N ASP A 131 14.29 2.63 -3.91
CA ASP A 131 15.36 3.27 -3.14
C ASP A 131 16.62 3.50 -4.01
N SER A 132 16.82 2.65 -5.02
CA SER A 132 18.03 2.62 -5.84
C SER A 132 17.99 3.58 -7.04
N PHE A 133 17.86 3.05 -8.26
CA PHE A 133 18.12 3.81 -9.48
C PHE A 133 16.85 4.31 -10.18
N LEU A 134 15.69 3.66 -9.99
CA LEU A 134 14.44 4.09 -10.62
C LEU A 134 13.81 5.29 -9.92
N GLY A 135 14.12 5.51 -8.64
CA GLY A 135 13.39 6.46 -7.80
C GLY A 135 11.98 5.97 -7.46
N ARG A 136 11.31 6.72 -6.58
CA ARG A 136 9.97 6.36 -6.10
C ARG A 136 8.94 6.52 -7.21
N LYS A 137 9.00 7.61 -7.97
CA LYS A 137 8.10 7.88 -9.11
C LYS A 137 8.31 6.86 -10.23
N GLY A 138 9.56 6.60 -10.60
CA GLY A 138 9.88 5.67 -11.69
C GLY A 138 9.47 4.23 -11.36
N ALA A 139 9.72 3.78 -10.12
CA ALA A 139 9.28 2.46 -9.68
C ALA A 139 7.75 2.33 -9.69
N LEU A 140 7.02 3.35 -9.20
CA LEU A 140 5.56 3.35 -9.25
C LEU A 140 5.04 3.25 -10.69
N GLN A 141 5.66 3.98 -11.62
CA GLN A 141 5.28 3.93 -13.03
C GLN A 141 5.45 2.53 -13.63
N VAL A 142 6.62 1.90 -13.43
CA VAL A 142 6.91 0.55 -13.93
C VAL A 142 5.93 -0.46 -13.36
N VAL A 143 5.71 -0.42 -12.05
CA VAL A 143 4.79 -1.35 -11.39
C VAL A 143 3.36 -1.19 -11.90
N CYS A 144 2.86 0.04 -12.10
CA CYS A 144 1.52 0.25 -12.65
C CYS A 144 1.37 -0.26 -14.10
N VAL A 145 2.40 -0.09 -14.94
CA VAL A 145 2.42 -0.63 -16.32
C VAL A 145 2.41 -2.16 -16.30
N LEU A 146 3.27 -2.77 -15.48
CA LEU A 146 3.32 -4.24 -15.33
C LEU A 146 1.99 -4.78 -14.79
N ASN A 147 1.39 -4.11 -13.82
CA ASN A 147 0.11 -4.52 -13.24
C ASN A 147 -1.02 -4.51 -14.29
N ALA A 148 -1.07 -3.45 -15.12
CA ALA A 148 -2.03 -3.39 -16.23
C ALA A 148 -1.78 -4.49 -17.28
N ALA A 149 -0.52 -4.71 -17.66
CA ALA A 149 -0.15 -5.74 -18.64
C ALA A 149 -0.50 -7.15 -18.14
N PHE A 150 -0.09 -7.50 -16.93
CA PHE A 150 -0.38 -8.82 -16.36
C PHE A 150 -1.87 -9.01 -16.05
N GLY A 151 -2.59 -7.96 -15.65
CA GLY A 151 -4.04 -8.00 -15.46
C GLY A 151 -4.80 -8.27 -16.77
N LEU A 152 -4.41 -7.60 -17.86
CA LEU A 152 -4.97 -7.85 -19.20
C LEU A 152 -4.61 -9.26 -19.70
N LEU A 153 -3.38 -9.72 -19.50
CA LEU A 153 -2.97 -11.08 -19.85
C LEU A 153 -3.75 -12.13 -19.04
N THR A 154 -4.04 -11.86 -17.76
CA THR A 154 -4.87 -12.74 -16.91
C THR A 154 -6.26 -12.92 -17.52
N ALA A 155 -6.86 -11.87 -18.07
CA ALA A 155 -8.13 -11.97 -18.79
C ALA A 155 -8.05 -12.88 -20.03
N LEU A 156 -6.89 -13.01 -20.66
CA LEU A 156 -6.68 -13.83 -21.86
C LEU A 156 -6.21 -15.26 -21.54
N SER A 157 -6.15 -15.65 -20.27
CA SER A 157 -5.59 -16.96 -19.91
C SER A 157 -6.42 -18.12 -20.49
N PRO A 158 -5.80 -19.10 -21.18
CA PRO A 158 -6.50 -20.21 -21.82
C PRO A 158 -6.74 -21.40 -20.89
N ASN A 159 -5.96 -21.51 -19.80
CA ASN A 159 -6.06 -22.62 -18.85
C ASN A 159 -5.71 -22.17 -17.43
N TYR A 160 -6.06 -23.00 -16.44
CA TYR A 160 -5.85 -22.71 -15.02
C TYR A 160 -4.38 -22.46 -14.64
N TRP A 161 -3.42 -23.19 -15.22
CA TRP A 161 -2.00 -23.02 -14.87
C TRP A 161 -1.43 -21.71 -15.42
N ALA A 162 -1.83 -21.32 -16.62
CA ALA A 162 -1.54 -20.00 -17.17
C ALA A 162 -2.16 -18.90 -16.31
N TYR A 163 -3.42 -19.08 -15.87
CA TYR A 163 -4.06 -18.17 -14.91
C TYR A 163 -3.27 -18.06 -13.61
N ALA A 164 -2.90 -19.17 -12.97
CA ALA A 164 -2.14 -19.15 -11.73
C ALA A 164 -0.76 -18.47 -11.88
N ALA A 165 -0.05 -18.73 -12.99
CA ALA A 165 1.22 -18.06 -13.29
C ALA A 165 1.04 -16.56 -13.52
N LEU A 166 -0.01 -16.15 -14.24
CA LEU A 166 -0.32 -14.74 -14.45
C LEU A 166 -0.75 -14.05 -13.15
N ARG A 167 -1.47 -14.75 -12.26
CA ARG A 167 -1.79 -14.25 -10.92
C ARG A 167 -0.53 -14.04 -10.06
N LEU A 168 0.48 -14.90 -10.17
CA LEU A 168 1.79 -14.67 -9.54
C LEU A 168 2.41 -13.36 -10.04
N LEU A 169 2.41 -13.13 -11.35
CA LEU A 169 2.97 -11.94 -11.98
C LEU A 169 2.17 -10.67 -11.65
N THR A 170 0.84 -10.73 -11.64
CA THR A 170 -0.01 -9.62 -11.19
C THR A 170 0.25 -9.31 -9.72
N GLY A 171 0.41 -10.33 -8.87
CA GLY A 171 0.78 -10.14 -7.47
C GLY A 171 2.15 -9.48 -7.31
N PHE A 172 3.13 -9.92 -8.09
CA PHE A 172 4.49 -9.36 -8.13
C PHE A 172 4.50 -7.84 -8.41
N SER A 173 3.58 -7.34 -9.24
CA SER A 173 3.39 -5.90 -9.38
C SER A 173 2.48 -5.30 -8.31
N ALA A 174 1.28 -5.85 -8.09
CA ALA A 174 0.23 -5.23 -7.27
C ALA A 174 0.69 -4.95 -5.83
N GLY A 175 1.40 -5.89 -5.20
CA GLY A 175 1.86 -5.76 -3.81
C GLY A 175 2.86 -4.62 -3.57
N SER A 176 3.49 -4.10 -4.62
CA SER A 176 4.43 -2.98 -4.53
C SER A 176 3.76 -1.62 -4.74
N VAL A 177 2.58 -1.59 -5.37
CA VAL A 177 1.88 -0.33 -5.69
C VAL A 177 1.60 0.46 -4.41
N GLY A 178 0.99 -0.17 -3.41
CA GLY A 178 0.62 0.50 -2.16
C GLY A 178 1.81 1.02 -1.38
N VAL A 179 2.87 0.21 -1.27
CA VAL A 179 4.11 0.58 -0.55
C VAL A 179 4.77 1.79 -1.22
N LEU A 180 4.94 1.75 -2.54
CA LEU A 180 5.54 2.85 -3.30
C LEU A 180 4.69 4.12 -3.26
N ALA A 181 3.38 3.98 -3.40
CA ALA A 181 2.45 5.09 -3.35
C ALA A 181 2.42 5.73 -1.96
N PHE A 182 2.38 4.95 -0.89
CA PHE A 182 2.41 5.45 0.49
C PHE A 182 3.67 6.25 0.79
N VAL A 183 4.83 5.73 0.42
CA VAL A 183 6.11 6.42 0.62
C VAL A 183 6.12 7.72 -0.18
N LEU A 184 5.80 7.67 -1.47
CA LEU A 184 5.79 8.84 -2.34
C LEU A 184 4.77 9.92 -1.91
N ALA A 185 3.62 9.52 -1.37
CA ALA A 185 2.60 10.46 -0.88
C ALA A 185 2.98 11.14 0.45
N THR A 186 3.78 10.48 1.29
CA THR A 186 4.10 10.96 2.65
C THR A 186 5.44 11.68 2.76
N GLU A 187 6.39 11.40 1.86
CA GLU A 187 7.72 12.02 1.86
C GLU A 187 7.71 13.56 1.64
N PRO A 188 6.81 14.14 0.81
CA PRO A 188 6.68 15.60 0.67
C PRO A 188 5.92 16.26 1.82
N VAL A 189 5.26 15.50 2.71
CA VAL A 189 4.41 16.02 3.78
C VAL A 189 5.24 16.32 5.04
N GLY A 190 4.95 17.45 5.68
CA GLY A 190 5.63 17.86 6.91
C GLY A 190 5.36 16.91 8.10
N PRO A 191 6.28 16.80 9.08
CA PRO A 191 6.19 15.84 10.18
C PRO A 191 4.86 15.86 10.96
N ALA A 192 4.31 17.07 11.20
CA ALA A 192 3.10 17.26 12.00
C ALA A 192 1.84 16.65 11.37
N ARG A 193 1.72 16.60 10.04
CA ARG A 193 0.54 16.06 9.34
C ARG A 193 0.80 14.73 8.64
N ARG A 194 2.04 14.22 8.69
CA ARG A 194 2.44 12.99 8.02
C ARG A 194 1.66 11.77 8.50
N GLY A 195 1.33 11.71 9.80
CA GLY A 195 0.52 10.63 10.37
C GLY A 195 -0.89 10.58 9.80
N ALA A 196 -1.62 11.69 9.89
CA ALA A 196 -2.97 11.83 9.33
C ALA A 196 -3.01 11.65 7.80
N ALA A 197 -2.02 12.19 7.07
CA ALA A 197 -1.89 11.99 5.63
C ALA A 197 -1.66 10.51 5.30
N GLY A 198 -0.79 9.81 6.03
CA GLY A 198 -0.57 8.37 5.86
C GLY A 198 -1.83 7.55 6.10
N MET A 199 -2.62 7.86 7.14
CA MET A 199 -3.91 7.18 7.36
C MET A 199 -4.91 7.45 6.24
N SER A 200 -4.84 8.63 5.63
CA SER A 200 -5.78 9.04 4.59
C SER A 200 -5.58 8.31 3.26
N THR A 201 -4.42 7.68 3.02
CA THR A 201 -4.21 6.89 1.79
C THR A 201 -5.12 5.67 1.74
N PHE A 202 -5.46 5.09 2.90
CA PHE A 202 -6.31 3.90 2.99
C PHE A 202 -7.77 4.16 2.58
N TYR A 203 -8.26 5.40 2.61
CA TYR A 203 -9.57 5.73 2.04
C TYR A 203 -9.64 5.41 0.55
N PHE A 204 -8.53 5.59 -0.18
CA PHE A 204 -8.49 5.26 -1.61
C PHE A 204 -8.51 3.76 -1.83
N PHE A 205 -7.91 2.97 -0.94
CA PHE A 205 -7.99 1.51 -0.99
C PHE A 205 -9.43 1.02 -0.78
N SER A 206 -10.07 1.44 0.32
CA SER A 206 -11.47 1.12 0.62
C SER A 206 -12.42 1.61 -0.50
N GLY A 207 -12.22 2.84 -0.98
CA GLY A 207 -12.97 3.37 -2.12
C GLY A 207 -12.74 2.56 -3.41
N GLY A 208 -11.54 2.03 -3.62
CA GLY A 208 -11.23 1.10 -4.71
C GLY A 208 -11.98 -0.23 -4.60
N ILE A 209 -12.12 -0.79 -3.39
CA ILE A 209 -12.93 -1.99 -3.14
C ILE A 209 -14.41 -1.71 -3.45
N ALA A 210 -14.94 -0.57 -3.00
CA ALA A 210 -16.33 -0.19 -3.28
C ALA A 210 -16.57 0.00 -4.80
N ALA A 211 -15.62 0.65 -5.49
CA ALA A 211 -15.67 0.83 -6.94
C ALA A 211 -15.58 -0.51 -7.68
N LEU A 212 -14.72 -1.43 -7.22
CA LEU A 212 -14.63 -2.79 -7.76
C LEU A 212 -15.97 -3.51 -7.65
N ALA A 213 -16.65 -3.43 -6.50
CA ALA A 213 -17.94 -4.07 -6.31
C ALA A 213 -19.00 -3.52 -7.27
N ALA A 214 -19.01 -2.21 -7.52
CA ALA A 214 -19.89 -1.59 -8.50
C ALA A 214 -19.58 -2.06 -9.94
N VAL A 215 -18.30 -2.10 -10.33
CA VAL A 215 -17.88 -2.61 -11.65
C VAL A 215 -18.22 -4.09 -11.79
N ALA A 216 -17.97 -4.90 -10.77
CA ALA A 216 -18.29 -6.32 -10.77
C ALA A 216 -19.79 -6.58 -10.88
N ALA A 217 -20.64 -5.71 -10.32
CA ALA A 217 -22.09 -5.78 -10.47
C ALA A 217 -22.55 -5.51 -11.92
N LEU A 218 -21.79 -4.76 -12.71
CA LEU A 218 -22.08 -4.51 -14.13
C LEU A 218 -21.57 -5.65 -15.03
N PHE A 219 -20.45 -6.29 -14.67
CA PHE A 219 -19.77 -7.32 -15.50
C PHE A 219 -19.92 -8.75 -14.95
N GLN A 220 -21.10 -9.09 -14.41
CA GLN A 220 -21.35 -10.40 -13.78
C GLN A 220 -21.20 -11.59 -14.75
N GLY A 221 -21.39 -11.36 -16.04
CA GLY A 221 -21.41 -12.40 -17.08
C GLY A 221 -20.03 -12.85 -17.57
N SER A 222 -18.94 -12.14 -17.25
CA SER A 222 -17.60 -12.49 -17.71
C SER A 222 -16.50 -12.08 -16.74
N TRP A 223 -15.84 -13.06 -16.12
CA TRP A 223 -14.69 -12.79 -15.26
C TRP A 223 -13.51 -12.22 -16.06
N ARG A 224 -13.36 -12.60 -17.34
CA ARG A 224 -12.34 -12.03 -18.24
C ARG A 224 -12.57 -10.54 -18.49
N ALA A 225 -13.81 -10.16 -18.78
CA ALA A 225 -14.15 -8.74 -18.95
C ALA A 225 -13.88 -7.95 -17.66
N LEU A 226 -14.17 -8.55 -16.50
CA LEU A 226 -13.88 -7.92 -15.21
C LEU A 226 -12.38 -7.63 -15.02
N TYR A 227 -11.50 -8.60 -15.29
CA TYR A 227 -10.05 -8.36 -15.25
C TYR A 227 -9.60 -7.31 -16.28
N ALA A 228 -10.14 -7.33 -17.49
CA ALA A 228 -9.79 -6.36 -18.51
C ALA A 228 -10.18 -4.93 -18.08
N VAL A 229 -11.43 -4.73 -17.65
CA VAL A 229 -11.94 -3.42 -17.24
C VAL A 229 -11.23 -2.89 -15.99
N THR A 230 -10.94 -3.75 -15.02
CA THR A 230 -10.20 -3.35 -13.80
C THR A 230 -8.74 -3.03 -14.06
N SER A 231 -8.15 -3.55 -15.13
CA SER A 231 -6.75 -3.27 -15.53
C SER A 231 -6.59 -1.95 -16.29
N LEU A 232 -7.62 -1.48 -17.00
CA LEU A 232 -7.57 -0.23 -17.79
C LEU A 232 -7.24 1.01 -16.94
N PRO A 233 -7.85 1.23 -15.75
CA PRO A 233 -7.49 2.34 -14.87
C PRO A 233 -6.00 2.38 -14.52
N SER A 234 -5.34 1.22 -14.34
CA SER A 234 -3.90 1.16 -14.06
C SER A 234 -3.05 1.68 -15.22
N LEU A 235 -3.45 1.38 -16.45
CA LEU A 235 -2.77 1.88 -17.65
C LEU A 235 -2.94 3.39 -17.80
N VAL A 236 -4.18 3.88 -17.63
CA VAL A 236 -4.48 5.32 -17.69
C VAL A 236 -3.71 6.06 -16.61
N PHE A 237 -3.65 5.53 -15.39
CA PHE A 237 -2.89 6.12 -14.31
C PHE A 237 -1.39 6.22 -14.64
N ALA A 238 -0.80 5.14 -15.15
CA ALA A 238 0.62 5.10 -15.50
C ALA A 238 0.99 6.08 -16.63
N VAL A 239 0.11 6.26 -17.62
CA VAL A 239 0.39 7.10 -18.81
C VAL A 239 -0.02 8.57 -18.60
N ALA A 240 -1.14 8.83 -17.92
CA ALA A 240 -1.73 10.17 -17.82
C ALA A 240 -1.54 10.82 -16.44
N VAL A 241 -1.46 10.05 -15.35
CA VAL A 241 -1.39 10.63 -14.00
C VAL A 241 0.05 10.73 -13.51
N VAL A 242 0.80 9.64 -13.54
CA VAL A 242 2.17 9.58 -13.02
C VAL A 242 3.12 10.60 -13.69
N PRO A 243 3.22 10.69 -15.04
CA PRO A 243 4.19 11.60 -15.64
C PRO A 243 3.86 13.08 -15.40
N PHE A 244 2.58 13.46 -15.43
CA PHE A 244 2.14 14.86 -15.41
C PHE A 244 1.83 15.42 -14.02
N PHE A 245 1.30 14.61 -13.10
CA PHE A 245 0.80 15.09 -11.81
C PHE A 245 1.69 14.68 -10.63
N VAL A 246 2.53 13.66 -10.80
CA VAL A 246 3.40 13.14 -9.74
C VAL A 246 4.81 13.70 -9.88
N SER A 247 5.32 14.30 -8.81
CA SER A 247 6.72 14.71 -8.69
C SER A 247 7.50 13.67 -7.89
N GLU A 248 8.79 13.56 -8.18
CA GLU A 248 9.71 12.67 -7.46
C GLU A 248 9.97 13.18 -6.04
N SER A 249 10.34 12.27 -5.15
CA SER A 249 10.58 12.56 -3.74
C SER A 249 11.79 13.47 -3.50
N PRO A 250 11.63 14.58 -2.75
CA PRO A 250 12.76 15.40 -2.34
C PRO A 250 13.78 14.63 -1.47
N ARG A 251 13.32 13.64 -0.70
CA ARG A 251 14.18 12.81 0.16
C ARG A 251 15.05 11.87 -0.65
N TRP A 252 14.49 11.25 -1.69
CA TRP A 252 15.25 10.41 -2.59
C TRP A 252 16.38 11.18 -3.29
N TYR A 253 16.12 12.41 -3.74
CA TYR A 253 17.16 13.26 -4.32
C TYR A 253 18.31 13.57 -3.35
N LEU A 254 18.02 13.78 -2.06
CA LEU A 254 19.06 14.01 -1.05
C LEU A 254 19.93 12.78 -0.81
N VAL A 255 19.32 11.60 -0.68
CA VAL A 255 20.04 10.32 -0.53
C VAL A 255 20.94 10.06 -1.75
N ARG A 256 20.51 10.47 -2.95
CA ARG A 256 21.29 10.34 -4.19
C ARG A 256 22.31 11.46 -4.40
N ARG A 257 22.58 12.29 -3.37
CA ARG A 257 23.49 13.45 -3.41
C ARG A 257 23.17 14.45 -4.52
N ARG A 258 21.89 14.65 -4.81
CA ARG A 258 21.37 15.66 -5.75
C ARG A 258 20.58 16.75 -5.00
N PRO A 259 21.25 17.58 -4.19
CA PRO A 259 20.58 18.60 -3.37
C PRO A 259 19.90 19.70 -4.21
N ASP A 260 20.41 20.00 -5.40
CA ASP A 260 19.84 21.02 -6.28
C ASP A 260 18.48 20.60 -6.87
N ASP A 261 18.34 19.32 -7.22
CA ASP A 261 17.06 18.75 -7.67
C ASP A 261 16.05 18.69 -6.53
N ALA A 262 16.49 18.28 -5.33
CA ALA A 262 15.65 18.32 -4.13
C ALA A 262 15.14 19.74 -3.83
N LEU A 263 16.03 20.74 -3.94
CA LEU A 263 15.69 22.14 -3.71
C LEU A 263 14.77 22.70 -4.80
N ARG A 264 14.92 22.24 -6.06
CA ARG A 264 13.99 22.58 -7.15
C ARG A 264 12.56 22.11 -6.84
N VAL A 265 12.41 20.88 -6.35
CA VAL A 265 11.10 20.37 -5.93
C VAL A 265 10.56 21.19 -4.77
N ILE A 266 11.35 21.45 -3.72
CA ILE A 266 10.92 22.26 -2.57
C ILE A 266 10.51 23.69 -2.98
N ARG A 267 11.24 24.33 -3.88
CA ARG A 267 10.88 25.65 -4.43
C ARG A 267 9.56 25.59 -5.19
N ALA A 268 9.32 24.56 -5.99
CA ALA A 268 8.05 24.38 -6.69
C ALA A 268 6.87 24.19 -5.71
N ILE A 269 7.08 23.43 -4.61
CA ILE A 269 6.09 23.28 -3.54
C ILE A 269 5.79 24.64 -2.90
N ALA A 270 6.84 25.37 -2.51
CA ALA A 270 6.70 26.67 -1.85
C ALA A 270 6.01 27.70 -2.74
N ALA A 271 6.41 27.82 -4.01
CA ALA A 271 5.81 28.74 -4.98
C ALA A 271 4.31 28.49 -5.16
N THR A 272 3.91 27.22 -5.27
CA THR A 272 2.49 26.83 -5.40
C THR A 272 1.69 27.08 -4.10
N ASN A 273 2.37 27.03 -2.96
CA ASN A 273 1.79 27.31 -1.65
C ASN A 273 1.84 28.81 -1.27
N GLY A 274 2.31 29.68 -2.18
CA GLY A 274 2.41 31.12 -1.93
C GLY A 274 3.53 31.51 -0.95
N ARG A 275 4.55 30.65 -0.78
CA ARG A 275 5.72 30.89 0.07
C ARG A 275 6.98 31.03 -0.79
N ALA A 276 7.94 31.80 -0.29
CA ALA A 276 9.25 31.95 -0.90
C ALA A 276 10.31 31.17 -0.11
N VAL A 277 11.18 30.47 -0.83
CA VAL A 277 12.37 29.82 -0.25
C VAL A 277 13.56 30.75 -0.52
N PRO A 278 14.37 31.12 0.50
CA PRO A 278 15.56 31.93 0.31
C PRO A 278 16.50 31.32 -0.72
N GLU A 279 17.08 32.13 -1.61
CA GLU A 279 17.97 31.63 -2.67
C GLU A 279 19.26 31.00 -2.12
N ASP A 280 19.67 31.41 -0.92
CA ASP A 280 20.84 30.93 -0.19
C ASP A 280 20.58 29.66 0.64
N LEU A 281 19.36 29.12 0.65
CA LEU A 281 19.04 27.89 1.38
C LEU A 281 19.79 26.69 0.78
N ARG A 282 20.57 25.99 1.60
CA ARG A 282 21.19 24.71 1.23
C ARG A 282 20.65 23.58 2.10
N LEU A 283 20.33 22.45 1.50
CA LEU A 283 19.89 21.27 2.25
C LEU A 283 21.10 20.53 2.81
N LYS A 284 21.02 20.08 4.07
CA LYS A 284 22.01 19.15 4.64
C LYS A 284 21.86 17.79 3.97
N LEU A 285 22.99 17.15 3.65
CA LEU A 285 23.03 15.75 3.25
C LEU A 285 23.04 14.89 4.51
N ASP A 286 22.35 13.74 4.49
CA ASP A 286 22.21 12.85 5.65
C ASP A 286 23.57 12.28 6.13
N ASP A 287 24.60 12.30 5.29
CA ASP A 287 25.97 11.86 5.61
C ASP A 287 26.81 12.91 6.38
N GLU A 288 26.35 14.16 6.53
CA GLU A 288 27.13 15.25 7.17
C GLU A 288 26.90 15.36 8.70
N GLU A 289 26.75 14.24 9.42
CA GLU A 289 26.90 14.28 10.89
C GLU A 289 28.38 14.54 11.27
N PRO A 290 28.66 15.38 12.29
CA PRO A 290 30.01 15.84 12.65
C PRO A 290 30.84 14.76 13.37
N GLY A 291 31.02 13.59 12.74
CA GLY A 291 31.78 12.47 13.30
C GLY A 291 32.34 11.45 12.30
N ASN A 292 31.89 11.42 11.03
CA ASN A 292 32.33 10.40 10.08
C ASN A 292 33.06 11.04 8.88
N LYS A 293 34.37 11.28 9.05
CA LYS A 293 35.20 12.03 8.09
C LYS A 293 35.88 11.19 7.02
N ASP A 294 35.66 9.88 6.93
CA ASP A 294 36.40 9.04 5.98
C ASP A 294 35.50 8.11 5.17
N VAL A 295 34.82 8.64 4.14
CA VAL A 295 34.57 7.86 2.90
C VAL A 295 34.67 8.80 1.71
N GLY A 296 35.90 8.94 1.20
CA GLY A 296 36.13 9.47 -0.14
C GLY A 296 35.59 8.49 -1.19
N GLY A 297 34.87 9.04 -2.17
CA GLY A 297 34.76 8.45 -3.51
C GLY A 297 34.22 7.02 -3.63
N SER A 298 33.00 6.74 -3.20
CA SER A 298 32.23 5.63 -3.75
C SER A 298 30.73 5.89 -3.61
N THR A 299 29.98 5.44 -4.61
CA THR A 299 28.52 5.38 -4.72
C THR A 299 27.76 5.46 -3.40
N ALA A 300 26.70 6.30 -3.35
CA ALA A 300 25.72 6.43 -2.27
C ALA A 300 25.69 5.18 -1.38
N SER A 301 26.07 5.33 -0.11
CA SER A 301 26.05 4.28 0.89
C SER A 301 24.61 3.82 1.09
N SER A 302 24.17 2.91 0.22
CA SER A 302 23.02 2.07 0.50
C SER A 302 23.40 1.27 1.73
N GLY A 303 22.97 1.73 2.92
CA GLY A 303 23.11 0.96 4.15
C GLY A 303 22.68 -0.46 3.86
N SER A 304 23.59 -1.42 4.03
CA SER A 304 23.31 -2.79 3.61
C SER A 304 22.19 -3.34 4.48
N ILE A 305 21.30 -4.16 3.92
CA ILE A 305 20.30 -4.91 4.72
C ILE A 305 21.01 -5.67 5.86
N VAL A 306 22.27 -6.06 5.65
CA VAL A 306 23.13 -6.70 6.64
C VAL A 306 23.42 -5.79 7.85
N ASP A 307 23.55 -4.47 7.67
CA ASP A 307 23.80 -3.53 8.77
C ASP A 307 22.56 -3.32 9.64
N VAL A 308 21.37 -3.46 9.06
CA VAL A 308 20.10 -3.47 9.79
C VAL A 308 20.03 -4.67 10.76
N PHE A 309 20.55 -5.84 10.34
CA PHE A 309 20.60 -7.03 11.17
C PHE A 309 21.74 -7.03 12.19
N ARG A 310 22.82 -6.27 11.95
CA ARG A 310 23.95 -6.12 12.88
C ARG A 310 23.57 -5.33 14.13
N SER A 311 22.72 -4.31 13.99
CA SER A 311 22.27 -3.52 15.14
C SER A 311 21.19 -4.27 15.95
N PRO A 312 21.41 -4.58 17.24
CA PRO A 312 20.44 -5.32 18.04
C PRO A 312 19.12 -4.56 18.23
N THR A 313 19.18 -3.23 18.33
CA THR A 313 17.98 -2.39 18.50
C THR A 313 17.14 -2.34 17.23
N THR A 314 17.78 -2.24 16.07
CA THR A 314 17.10 -2.22 14.76
C THR A 314 16.51 -3.60 14.43
N ARG A 315 17.24 -4.67 14.74
CA ARG A 315 16.76 -6.05 14.56
C ARG A 315 15.48 -6.33 15.35
N VAL A 316 15.43 -5.94 16.63
CA VAL A 316 14.23 -6.13 17.47
C VAL A 316 13.05 -5.36 16.90
N ARG A 317 13.26 -4.10 16.47
CA ARG A 317 12.19 -3.29 15.85
C ARG A 317 11.70 -3.92 14.54
N LEU A 318 12.61 -4.40 13.70
CA LEU A 318 12.26 -5.08 12.44
C LEU A 318 11.42 -6.33 12.69
N VAL A 319 11.88 -7.24 13.57
CA VAL A 319 11.15 -8.48 13.89
C VAL A 319 9.77 -8.17 14.44
N LEU A 320 9.67 -7.21 15.37
CA LEU A 320 8.40 -6.81 15.94
C LEU A 320 7.45 -6.25 14.87
N SER A 321 7.94 -5.37 13.98
CA SER A 321 7.15 -4.83 12.88
C SER A 321 6.68 -5.90 11.90
N VAL A 322 7.54 -6.87 11.58
CA VAL A 322 7.17 -8.01 10.71
C VAL A 322 6.07 -8.86 11.36
N LEU A 323 6.19 -9.20 12.64
CA LEU A 323 5.19 -10.00 13.36
C LEU A 323 3.85 -9.26 13.47
N ILE A 324 3.89 -7.98 13.83
CA ILE A 324 2.68 -7.12 13.91
C ILE A 324 2.00 -7.08 12.54
N ASN A 325 2.76 -6.79 11.48
CA ASN A 325 2.20 -6.68 10.13
C ASN A 325 1.65 -8.03 9.62
N LEU A 326 2.32 -9.14 9.93
CA LEU A 326 1.86 -10.48 9.58
C LEU A 326 0.52 -10.80 10.24
N LEU A 327 0.43 -10.60 11.56
CA LEU A 327 -0.80 -10.87 12.32
C LEU A 327 -1.95 -9.97 11.84
N SER A 328 -1.70 -8.68 11.63
CA SER A 328 -2.69 -7.76 11.08
C SER A 328 -3.14 -8.15 9.68
N SER A 329 -2.22 -8.58 8.81
CA SER A 329 -2.55 -9.00 7.45
C SER A 329 -3.40 -10.27 7.44
N VAL A 330 -3.07 -11.26 8.28
CA VAL A 330 -3.84 -12.51 8.42
C VAL A 330 -5.28 -12.21 8.85
N VAL A 331 -5.47 -11.35 9.84
CA VAL A 331 -6.81 -10.96 10.30
C VAL A 331 -7.55 -10.15 9.23
N TYR A 332 -6.89 -9.15 8.63
CA TYR A 332 -7.51 -8.27 7.64
C TYR A 332 -7.97 -9.02 6.40
N TYR A 333 -7.04 -9.72 5.73
CA TYR A 333 -7.37 -10.49 4.52
C TYR A 333 -8.26 -11.69 4.87
N GLY A 334 -8.01 -12.37 5.99
CA GLY A 334 -8.83 -13.49 6.45
C GLY A 334 -10.29 -13.11 6.62
N LEU A 335 -10.59 -11.98 7.27
CA LEU A 335 -11.97 -11.49 7.40
C LEU A 335 -12.54 -11.01 6.06
N SER A 336 -11.77 -10.20 5.32
CA SER A 336 -12.24 -9.59 4.06
C SER A 336 -12.56 -10.62 2.98
N LEU A 337 -11.78 -11.69 2.89
CA LEU A 337 -11.99 -12.76 1.92
C LEU A 337 -13.10 -13.73 2.35
N ASN A 338 -13.30 -13.86 3.68
CA ASN A 338 -14.36 -14.67 4.24
C ASN A 338 -15.75 -14.00 4.15
N VAL A 339 -15.83 -12.72 3.75
CA VAL A 339 -17.09 -12.02 3.46
C VAL A 339 -17.95 -12.78 2.45
N VAL A 340 -17.34 -13.53 1.54
CA VAL A 340 -18.04 -14.35 0.53
C VAL A 340 -18.91 -15.44 1.18
N ASN A 341 -18.60 -15.88 2.40
CA ASN A 341 -19.35 -16.92 3.09
C ASN A 341 -20.59 -16.39 3.85
N LEU A 342 -20.80 -15.07 3.85
CA LEU A 342 -22.05 -14.49 4.35
C LEU A 342 -23.16 -14.79 3.33
N LYS A 343 -24.30 -15.34 3.79
CA LYS A 343 -25.46 -15.72 2.95
C LYS A 343 -26.24 -14.52 2.37
N THR A 344 -25.60 -13.36 2.24
CA THR A 344 -26.18 -12.10 1.75
C THR A 344 -25.69 -11.80 0.33
N ASN A 345 -26.23 -10.76 -0.30
CA ASN A 345 -25.75 -10.32 -1.61
C ASN A 345 -24.27 -9.91 -1.50
N LEU A 346 -23.39 -10.62 -2.22
CA LEU A 346 -21.94 -10.42 -2.19
C LEU A 346 -21.54 -8.96 -2.46
N TYR A 347 -22.14 -8.34 -3.47
CA TYR A 347 -21.80 -6.97 -3.89
C TYR A 347 -22.12 -5.96 -2.79
N VAL A 348 -23.31 -6.06 -2.20
CA VAL A 348 -23.74 -5.17 -1.11
C VAL A 348 -22.87 -5.38 0.12
N THR A 349 -22.58 -6.64 0.47
CA THR A 349 -21.77 -6.96 1.65
C THR A 349 -20.34 -6.41 1.53
N VAL A 350 -19.71 -6.53 0.34
CA VAL A 350 -18.37 -5.98 0.09
C VAL A 350 -18.38 -4.46 0.16
N VAL A 351 -19.39 -3.78 -0.41
CA VAL A 351 -19.52 -2.31 -0.31
C VAL A 351 -19.69 -1.88 1.13
N VAL A 352 -20.61 -2.49 1.88
CA VAL A 352 -20.84 -2.15 3.30
C VAL A 352 -19.58 -2.40 4.13
N ASN A 353 -18.86 -3.50 3.91
CA ASN A 353 -17.60 -3.78 4.60
C ASN A 353 -16.55 -2.71 4.30
N SER A 354 -16.37 -2.34 3.03
CA SER A 354 -15.43 -1.28 2.63
C SER A 354 -15.80 0.08 3.24
N LEU A 355 -17.08 0.45 3.25
CA LEU A 355 -17.55 1.70 3.84
C LEU A 355 -17.41 1.71 5.36
N ALA A 356 -17.54 0.57 6.02
CA ALA A 356 -17.34 0.44 7.47
C ALA A 356 -15.88 0.69 7.88
N GLU A 357 -14.90 0.53 6.98
CA GLU A 357 -13.50 0.88 7.23
C GLU A 357 -13.27 2.39 7.28
N MET A 358 -14.06 3.19 6.55
CA MET A 358 -13.84 4.63 6.43
C MET A 358 -13.95 5.38 7.77
N PRO A 359 -15.00 5.18 8.61
CA PRO A 359 -15.05 5.78 9.93
C PRO A 359 -13.89 5.35 10.84
N ALA A 360 -13.43 4.10 10.71
CA ALA A 360 -12.31 3.60 11.49
C ALA A 360 -11.00 4.33 11.12
N TYR A 361 -10.76 4.61 9.84
CA TYR A 361 -9.61 5.42 9.41
C TYR A 361 -9.69 6.86 9.91
N LEU A 362 -10.88 7.46 9.91
CA LEU A 362 -11.10 8.82 10.44
C LEU A 362 -10.77 8.88 11.91
N LEU A 363 -11.36 7.96 12.68
CA LEU A 363 -11.15 7.85 14.11
C LEU A 363 -9.66 7.63 14.43
N THR A 364 -8.99 6.74 13.69
CA THR A 364 -7.56 6.48 13.86
C THR A 364 -6.72 7.72 13.54
N ALA A 365 -7.04 8.46 12.46
CA ALA A 365 -6.33 9.69 12.10
C ALA A 365 -6.46 10.79 13.18
N LEU A 366 -7.65 10.95 13.78
CA LEU A 366 -7.89 11.92 14.85
C LEU A 366 -7.21 11.51 16.17
N LEU A 367 -7.26 10.23 16.53
CA LEU A 367 -6.67 9.70 17.76
C LEU A 367 -5.14 9.66 17.71
N LEU A 368 -4.55 9.54 16.50
CA LEU A 368 -3.10 9.43 16.32
C LEU A 368 -2.36 10.65 16.88
N ASP A 369 -2.93 11.84 16.68
CA ASP A 369 -2.34 13.10 17.11
C ASP A 369 -2.52 13.32 18.62
N HIS A 370 -3.54 12.74 19.24
CA HIS A 370 -3.84 12.91 20.67
C HIS A 370 -3.18 11.85 21.57
N PHE A 371 -3.32 10.57 21.24
CA PHE A 371 -2.82 9.46 22.06
C PHE A 371 -1.42 9.00 21.64
N GLY A 372 -0.94 9.40 20.46
CA GLY A 372 0.31 8.93 19.90
C GLY A 372 0.22 7.51 19.32
N ARG A 373 1.27 7.08 18.63
CA ARG A 373 1.25 5.88 17.75
C ARG A 373 1.16 4.55 18.51
N LYS A 374 1.95 4.39 19.58
CA LYS A 374 2.11 3.12 20.31
C LYS A 374 0.85 2.69 21.07
N PRO A 375 0.23 3.52 21.93
CA PRO A 375 -0.95 3.10 22.68
C PRO A 375 -2.15 2.91 21.77
N LEU A 376 -2.29 3.71 20.70
CA LEU A 376 -3.35 3.54 19.72
C LEU A 376 -3.28 2.16 19.05
N ALA A 377 -2.10 1.76 18.56
CA ALA A 377 -1.91 0.45 17.92
C ALA A 377 -2.25 -0.73 18.86
N ILE A 378 -1.81 -0.66 20.12
CA ILE A 378 -2.10 -1.70 21.13
C ILE A 378 -3.61 -1.75 21.41
N GLY A 379 -4.24 -0.59 21.62
CA GLY A 379 -5.68 -0.49 21.90
C GLY A 379 -6.54 -1.06 20.77
N THR A 380 -6.25 -0.70 19.51
CA THR A 380 -7.00 -1.21 18.35
C THR A 380 -6.82 -2.71 18.14
N MET A 381 -5.62 -3.25 18.40
CA MET A 381 -5.36 -4.68 18.30
C MET A 381 -6.09 -5.49 19.36
N LEU A 382 -6.09 -5.01 20.61
CA LEU A 382 -6.85 -5.65 21.69
C LEU A 382 -8.35 -5.62 21.41
N LEU A 383 -8.87 -4.47 20.97
CA LEU A 383 -10.27 -4.31 20.61
C LEU A 383 -10.67 -5.27 19.48
N SER A 384 -9.86 -5.36 18.42
CA SER A 384 -10.06 -6.32 17.32
C SER A 384 -10.06 -7.77 17.82
N GLY A 385 -9.17 -8.11 18.75
CA GLY A 385 -9.10 -9.45 19.34
C GLY A 385 -10.36 -9.79 20.14
N VAL A 386 -10.86 -8.86 20.95
CA VAL A 386 -12.11 -9.01 21.69
C VAL A 386 -13.30 -9.24 20.74
N PHE A 387 -13.41 -8.46 19.67
CA PHE A 387 -14.48 -8.65 18.67
C PHE A 387 -14.39 -9.99 17.94
N CYS A 388 -13.18 -10.45 17.60
CA CYS A 388 -12.99 -11.76 16.96
C CYS A 388 -13.38 -12.91 17.90
N ILE A 389 -13.04 -12.82 19.20
CA ILE A 389 -13.44 -13.80 20.22
C ILE A 389 -14.95 -13.74 20.45
N ALA A 390 -15.54 -12.56 20.56
CA ALA A 390 -16.99 -12.41 20.69
C ALA A 390 -17.71 -13.03 19.48
N GLY A 391 -17.22 -12.78 18.26
CA GLY A 391 -17.75 -13.39 17.04
C GLY A 391 -17.66 -14.92 17.00
N SER A 392 -16.58 -15.50 17.54
CA SER A 392 -16.43 -16.96 17.59
C SER A 392 -17.36 -17.64 18.62
N LEU A 393 -17.81 -16.88 19.63
CA LEU A 393 -18.73 -17.32 20.67
C LEU A 393 -20.21 -17.16 20.30
N VAL A 394 -20.55 -16.49 19.19
CA VAL A 394 -21.95 -16.32 18.76
C VAL A 394 -22.60 -17.68 18.44
N PRO A 395 -23.70 -18.05 19.11
CA PRO A 395 -24.41 -19.30 18.87
C PRO A 395 -24.94 -19.37 17.42
N GLY A 396 -24.65 -20.47 16.72
CA GLY A 396 -25.20 -20.75 15.39
C GLY A 396 -24.27 -20.46 14.19
N ALA A 397 -23.12 -19.80 14.39
CA ALA A 397 -22.15 -19.54 13.31
C ALA A 397 -20.67 -19.81 13.68
N GLY A 398 -20.29 -19.80 14.96
CA GLY A 398 -18.91 -20.06 15.43
C GLY A 398 -18.61 -21.51 15.84
N ILE A 399 -17.51 -21.71 16.57
CA ILE A 399 -16.97 -23.01 17.05
C ILE A 399 -18.01 -23.83 17.83
N MET A 400 -19.01 -23.18 18.43
CA MET A 400 -20.14 -23.86 19.05
C MET A 400 -20.98 -24.71 18.09
N ARG A 401 -20.96 -24.48 16.77
CA ARG A 401 -21.55 -25.44 15.81
C ARG A 401 -20.77 -26.74 15.74
N PHE A 402 -19.44 -26.68 15.84
CA PHE A 402 -18.59 -27.88 15.85
C PHE A 402 -18.78 -28.68 17.14
N VAL A 403 -18.89 -27.98 18.28
CA VAL A 403 -19.14 -28.62 19.59
C VAL A 403 -20.57 -29.17 19.69
N MET A 404 -21.59 -28.45 19.20
CA MET A 404 -22.97 -28.94 19.22
C MET A 404 -23.28 -29.99 18.15
N SER A 405 -22.57 -29.99 17.01
CA SER A 405 -22.69 -31.05 15.98
C SER A 405 -21.99 -32.34 16.37
N SER A 406 -20.96 -32.29 17.22
CA SER A 406 -20.30 -33.49 17.76
C SER A 406 -21.08 -34.11 18.93
N SER A 407 -22.13 -33.44 19.42
CA SER A 407 -22.95 -33.87 20.56
C SER A 407 -24.36 -34.33 20.15
N ARG A 408 -24.61 -34.61 18.86
CA ARG A 408 -25.85 -35.22 18.38
C ARG A 408 -25.58 -36.46 17.54
#